data_AF-A0ABD5WBB3-F1
#
_entry.id   AF-A0ABD5WBB3-F1
#
_cell.length_a   1.000
_cell.length_b   1.000
_cell.length_c   1.000
_cell.angle_alpha   90.00
_cell.angle_beta   90.00
_cell.angle_gamma   90.00
#
_symmetry.space_group_name_H-M   'P 1'
#
loop_
_entity.id
_entity.type
_entity.pdbx_description
1 polymer ?
#
loop_
_entity_poly.entity_id
_entity_poly.type
_entity_poly.pdbx_seq_one_letter_code
_entity_poly.pdbx_strand_id
1 'polypeptide(L)'
;MQPGESCPLDEAYCRRTIAIDSQLAIEDAHASTEIPDTAIETFGLGAYIGAKVIVGGEVYGTACFADTEPREDPFVDAERFFVELIADSVGKPSNGGATNENSHSTKSG
;
A
#
# COMPACT_ATOMS: atom_id res chain seq x y z
N MET A 1 6.32 -12.28 6.42
CA MET A 1 6.59 -10.84 6.47
C MET A 1 6.56 -10.37 7.90
N GLN A 2 7.72 -10.00 8.44
CA GLN A 2 7.84 -9.40 9.77
C GLN A 2 7.87 -7.86 9.67
N PRO A 3 7.45 -7.12 10.71
CA PRO A 3 7.57 -5.67 10.73
C PRO A 3 9.04 -5.25 10.51
N GLY A 4 9.31 -4.45 9.47
CA GLY A 4 10.64 -3.95 9.14
C GLY A 4 11.38 -4.70 8.02
N GLU A 5 10.80 -5.74 7.43
CA GLU A 5 11.26 -6.26 6.14
C GLU A 5 11.03 -5.21 5.05
N SER A 6 12.11 -4.72 4.45
CA SER A 6 12.06 -3.90 3.24
C SER A 6 12.37 -4.83 2.07
N CYS A 7 11.34 -5.24 1.35
CA CYS A 7 11.55 -5.77 0.01
C CYS A 7 11.86 -4.56 -0.90
N PRO A 8 12.83 -4.64 -1.83
CA PRO A 8 12.98 -3.59 -2.83
C PRO A 8 11.61 -3.29 -3.45
N LEU A 9 11.29 -2.01 -3.57
CA LEU A 9 10.02 -1.44 -4.07
C LEU A 9 9.71 -1.83 -5.55
N ASP A 10 10.44 -2.81 -6.07
CA ASP A 10 10.40 -3.40 -7.39
C ASP A 10 9.37 -4.54 -7.46
N GLU A 11 8.53 -4.70 -6.42
CA GLU A 11 7.37 -5.58 -6.42
C GLU A 11 6.27 -4.99 -7.32
N ALA A 12 6.06 -5.59 -8.51
CA ALA A 12 5.20 -4.99 -9.53
C ALA A 12 3.76 -4.74 -9.07
N TYR A 13 3.24 -5.51 -8.11
CA TYR A 13 1.92 -5.30 -7.53
C TYR A 13 1.82 -3.94 -6.82
N CYS A 14 2.68 -3.69 -5.81
CA CYS A 14 2.70 -2.43 -5.07
C CYS A 14 3.00 -1.24 -6.01
N ARG A 15 3.94 -1.40 -6.94
CA ARG A 15 4.25 -0.38 -7.95
C ARG A 15 3.06 -0.08 -8.85
N ARG A 16 2.33 -1.11 -9.31
CA ARG A 16 1.14 -0.95 -10.13
C ARG A 16 0.04 -0.23 -9.36
N THR A 17 -0.18 -0.57 -8.10
CA THR A 17 -1.12 0.10 -7.19
C THR A 17 -0.79 1.59 -7.05
N ILE A 18 0.48 1.97 -6.93
CA ILE A 18 0.91 3.38 -6.86
C ILE A 18 0.64 4.13 -8.18
N ALA A 19 0.64 3.44 -9.32
CA ALA A 19 0.51 4.04 -10.65
C ALA A 19 -0.95 4.33 -11.07
N ILE A 20 -1.96 3.80 -10.38
CA ILE A 20 -3.38 3.95 -10.72
C ILE A 20 -4.10 4.81 -9.68
N ASP A 21 -5.16 5.53 -10.02
CA ASP A 21 -5.83 6.42 -9.05
C ASP A 21 -6.82 5.71 -8.11
N SER A 22 -7.11 4.43 -8.36
CA SER A 22 -8.01 3.58 -7.57
C SER A 22 -7.25 2.43 -6.89
N GLN A 23 -7.98 1.58 -6.15
CA GLN A 23 -7.43 0.28 -5.75
C GLN A 23 -7.07 -0.58 -6.97
N LEU A 24 -6.02 -1.39 -6.81
CA LEU A 24 -5.69 -2.48 -7.69
C LEU A 24 -6.33 -3.74 -7.12
N ALA A 25 -7.16 -4.42 -7.89
CA ALA A 25 -7.81 -5.67 -7.50
C ALA A 25 -7.61 -6.69 -8.62
N ILE A 26 -6.89 -7.77 -8.31
CA ILE A 26 -6.50 -8.84 -9.23
C ILE A 26 -6.93 -10.16 -8.62
N GLU A 27 -7.94 -10.79 -9.22
CA GLU A 27 -8.46 -12.09 -8.80
C GLU A 27 -7.54 -13.24 -9.21
N ASP A 28 -6.97 -13.16 -10.42
CA ASP A 28 -6.03 -14.13 -10.97
C ASP A 28 -4.86 -13.37 -11.64
N ALA A 29 -3.71 -13.41 -10.99
CA ALA A 29 -2.50 -12.77 -11.46
C ALA A 29 -1.98 -13.37 -12.76
N HIS A 30 -2.13 -14.69 -12.96
CA HIS A 30 -1.68 -15.37 -14.18
C HIS A 30 -2.54 -15.02 -15.40
N ALA A 31 -3.79 -14.61 -15.18
CA ALA A 31 -4.68 -14.11 -16.22
C ALA A 31 -4.61 -12.58 -16.42
N SER A 32 -3.91 -11.86 -15.54
CA SER A 32 -3.87 -10.40 -15.56
C SER A 32 -2.80 -9.85 -16.52
N THR A 33 -3.17 -8.90 -17.36
CA THR A 33 -2.21 -8.14 -18.18
C THR A 33 -1.57 -6.98 -17.41
N GLU A 34 -2.03 -6.69 -16.19
CA GLU A 34 -1.54 -5.58 -15.38
C GLU A 34 -0.29 -5.94 -14.58
N ILE A 35 -0.05 -7.23 -14.38
CA ILE A 35 1.04 -7.78 -13.59
C ILE A 35 2.02 -8.48 -14.53
N PRO A 36 3.32 -8.13 -14.52
CA PRO A 36 4.32 -8.83 -15.32
C PRO A 36 4.61 -10.21 -14.73
N ASP A 37 4.85 -11.20 -15.60
CA ASP A 37 5.20 -12.58 -15.22
C ASP A 37 6.33 -12.65 -14.19
N THR A 38 7.33 -11.77 -14.31
CA THR A 38 8.46 -11.71 -13.38
C THR A 38 8.03 -11.44 -11.93
N ALA A 39 6.99 -10.63 -11.71
CA ALA A 39 6.45 -10.41 -10.37
C ALA A 39 5.65 -11.61 -9.87
N ILE A 40 4.93 -12.28 -10.75
CA ILE A 40 4.22 -13.51 -10.40
C ILE A 40 5.23 -14.58 -9.97
N GLU A 41 6.31 -14.77 -10.73
CA GLU A 41 7.38 -15.72 -10.40
C GLU A 41 8.15 -15.36 -9.12
N THR A 42 8.35 -14.05 -8.86
CA THR A 42 9.10 -13.58 -7.68
C THR A 42 8.30 -13.72 -6.39
N PHE A 43 7.00 -13.36 -6.42
CA PHE A 43 6.17 -13.30 -5.22
C PHE A 43 5.22 -14.49 -5.05
N GLY A 44 4.96 -15.24 -6.13
CA GLY A 44 4.06 -16.40 -6.11
C GLY A 44 2.61 -16.05 -5.76
N LEU A 45 2.18 -14.82 -6.00
CA LEU A 45 0.83 -14.36 -5.67
C LEU A 45 -0.13 -14.71 -6.81
N GLY A 46 -1.24 -15.35 -6.45
CA GLY A 46 -2.36 -15.66 -7.35
C GLY A 46 -3.44 -14.59 -7.30
N ALA A 47 -3.65 -13.94 -6.15
CA ALA A 47 -4.60 -12.85 -5.98
C ALA A 47 -3.99 -11.69 -5.18
N TYR A 48 -4.43 -10.46 -5.49
CA TYR A 48 -3.94 -9.24 -4.86
C TYR A 48 -5.03 -8.17 -4.82
N ILE A 49 -5.18 -7.51 -3.68
CA ILE A 49 -5.90 -6.25 -3.58
C ILE A 49 -5.10 -5.21 -2.79
N GLY A 50 -4.96 -4.00 -3.31
CA GLY A 50 -4.17 -2.96 -2.68
C GLY A 50 -4.64 -1.54 -2.98
N ALA A 51 -4.35 -0.62 -2.06
CA ALA A 51 -4.63 0.81 -2.17
C ALA A 51 -3.43 1.65 -1.72
N LYS A 52 -3.33 2.88 -2.23
CA LYS A 52 -2.25 3.82 -1.86
C LYS A 52 -2.44 4.35 -0.44
N VAL A 53 -1.36 4.38 0.32
CA VAL A 53 -1.28 5.13 1.57
C VAL A 53 -0.74 6.52 1.26
N ILE A 54 -1.55 7.54 1.53
CA ILE A 54 -1.19 8.95 1.30
C ILE A 54 -1.01 9.64 2.65
N VAL A 55 0.15 10.26 2.86
CA VAL A 55 0.47 11.04 4.07
C VAL A 55 0.84 12.45 3.65
N GLY A 56 0.09 13.45 4.13
CA GLY A 56 0.38 14.85 3.81
C GLY A 56 0.30 15.21 2.31
N GLY A 57 -0.45 14.44 1.52
CA GLY A 57 -0.59 14.64 0.08
C GLY A 57 0.42 13.87 -0.78
N GLU A 58 1.38 13.20 -0.16
CA GLU A 58 2.41 12.41 -0.85
C GLU A 58 2.16 10.90 -0.68
N VAL A 59 2.51 10.11 -1.70
CA VAL A 59 2.42 8.65 -1.62
C VAL A 59 3.50 8.13 -0.69
N TYR A 60 3.09 7.53 0.43
CA TYR A 60 3.98 6.91 1.40
C TYR A 60 4.24 5.43 1.08
N GLY A 61 3.26 4.75 0.47
CA GLY A 61 3.35 3.33 0.13
C GLY A 61 1.98 2.75 -0.23
N THR A 62 1.78 1.46 0.03
CA THR A 62 0.52 0.76 -0.22
C THR A 62 0.11 -0.09 0.98
N ALA A 63 -1.19 -0.19 1.23
CA ALA A 63 -1.77 -1.23 2.05
C ALA A 63 -2.34 -2.31 1.12
N CYS A 64 -2.03 -3.57 1.36
CA CYS A 64 -2.48 -4.65 0.50
C CYS A 64 -2.74 -5.96 1.25
N PHE A 65 -3.61 -6.77 0.66
CA PHE A 65 -3.85 -8.16 1.00
C PHE A 65 -3.58 -9.00 -0.24
N ALA A 66 -2.99 -10.16 -0.04
CA ALA A 66 -2.64 -11.05 -1.14
C ALA A 66 -2.76 -12.51 -0.71
N ASP A 67 -2.98 -13.36 -1.70
CA ASP A 67 -3.02 -14.80 -1.55
C ASP A 67 -2.17 -15.44 -2.66
N THR A 68 -1.61 -16.62 -2.37
CA THR A 68 -0.88 -17.41 -3.37
C THR A 68 -1.83 -18.11 -4.35
N GLU A 69 -3.07 -18.35 -3.93
CA GLU A 69 -4.10 -18.94 -4.81
C GLU A 69 -4.93 -17.84 -5.49
N PRO A 70 -5.32 -18.03 -6.77
CA PRO A 70 -6.28 -17.14 -7.42
C PRO A 70 -7.65 -17.28 -6.77
N ARG A 71 -8.45 -16.22 -6.84
CA ARG A 71 -9.83 -16.23 -6.36
C ARG A 71 -10.78 -16.75 -7.43
N GLU A 72 -11.75 -17.56 -7.02
CA GLU A 72 -12.87 -17.97 -7.89
C GLU A 72 -13.85 -16.81 -8.10
N ASP A 73 -14.09 -16.01 -7.06
CA ASP A 73 -15.02 -14.88 -7.06
C ASP A 73 -14.30 -13.52 -7.08
N PRO A 74 -14.83 -12.54 -7.84
CA PRO A 74 -14.34 -11.16 -7.83
C PRO A 74 -14.30 -10.53 -6.45
N PHE A 75 -13.38 -9.58 -6.25
CA PHE A 75 -13.41 -8.73 -5.07
C PHE A 75 -14.68 -7.90 -5.04
N VAL A 76 -15.48 -8.07 -3.99
CA VAL A 76 -16.72 -7.30 -3.81
C VAL A 76 -16.42 -5.87 -3.36
N ASP A 77 -17.36 -4.95 -3.59
CA ASP A 77 -17.21 -3.54 -3.24
C ASP A 77 -16.83 -3.31 -1.76
N ALA A 78 -17.34 -4.15 -0.86
CA ALA A 78 -17.00 -4.08 0.55
C ALA A 78 -15.51 -4.39 0.82
N GLU A 79 -14.90 -5.35 0.12
CA GLU A 79 -13.47 -5.67 0.24
C GLU A 79 -12.61 -4.54 -0.34
N ARG A 80 -13.04 -3.97 -1.47
CA ARG A 80 -12.39 -2.81 -2.11
C ARG A 80 -12.42 -1.58 -1.19
N PHE A 81 -13.58 -1.27 -0.62
CA PHE A 81 -13.72 -0.16 0.33
C PHE A 81 -12.94 -0.41 1.62
N PHE A 82 -12.88 -1.66 2.07
CA PHE A 82 -12.13 -2.00 3.29
C PHE A 82 -10.63 -1.72 3.13
N VAL A 83 -10.01 -2.08 1.99
CA VAL A 83 -8.58 -1.79 1.78
C VAL A 83 -8.30 -0.29 1.69
N GLU A 84 -9.20 0.49 1.08
CA GLU A 84 -9.12 1.96 1.04
C GLU A 84 -9.18 2.54 2.46
N LEU A 85 -10.10 2.06 3.29
CA LEU A 85 -10.25 2.51 4.67
C LEU A 85 -8.99 2.22 5.50
N ILE A 86 -8.37 1.05 5.33
CA ILE A 86 -7.10 0.72 5.99
C ILE A 86 -6.00 1.66 5.53
N ALA A 87 -5.87 1.88 4.22
CA ALA A 87 -4.85 2.76 3.67
C ALA A 87 -4.99 4.20 4.20
N ASP A 88 -6.22 4.72 4.23
CA ASP A 88 -6.57 6.03 4.77
C ASP A 88 -6.32 6.12 6.28
N SER A 89 -6.63 5.06 7.03
CA SER A 89 -6.42 5.04 8.47
C SER A 89 -4.94 5.06 8.84
N VAL A 90 -4.09 4.40 8.05
CA VAL A 90 -2.63 4.39 8.24
C VAL A 90 -2.01 5.73 7.81
N GLY A 91 -2.57 6.37 6.77
CA GLY A 91 -2.09 7.66 6.25
C GLY A 91 -2.38 8.86 7.16
N LYS A 92 -3.33 8.71 8.10
CA LYS A 92 -3.65 9.78 9.06
C LYS A 92 -2.54 9.91 10.11
N PRO A 93 -2.09 11.14 10.41
CA PRO A 93 -1.20 11.34 11.54
C PRO A 93 -1.89 10.82 12.80
N SER A 94 -1.27 9.87 13.49
CA SER A 94 -1.70 9.48 14.82
C SER A 94 -1.62 10.73 15.69
N ASN A 95 -2.75 11.13 16.27
CA ASN A 95 -2.85 12.30 17.13
C ASN A 95 -2.17 11.99 18.49
N GLY A 96 -0.85 11.75 18.46
CA GLY A 96 0.02 11.65 19.62
C GLY A 96 0.54 13.05 19.93
N GLY A 97 -0.05 13.70 20.92
CA GLY A 97 0.25 15.08 21.28
C GLY A 97 1.72 15.32 21.66
N ALA A 98 2.30 16.38 21.09
CA ALA A 98 2.78 17.53 21.83
C ALA A 98 3.13 18.64 20.82
N THR A 99 2.28 19.66 20.74
CA THR A 99 2.72 21.00 20.33
C THR A 99 3.69 21.51 21.40
N ASN A 100 4.97 21.58 21.07
CA ASN A 100 5.90 22.46 21.78
C ASN A 100 6.07 23.69 20.89
N GLU A 101 5.40 24.77 21.31
CA GLU A 101 5.79 26.13 20.96
C GLU A 101 6.96 26.57 21.85
N ASN A 102 7.96 27.15 21.18
CA ASN A 102 8.80 28.27 21.63
C ASN A 102 10.01 28.00 22.55
N SER A 103 11.22 28.27 22.03
CA SER A 103 12.02 29.41 22.51
C SER A 103 13.24 29.68 21.61
N HIS A 104 13.23 30.86 21.00
CA HIS A 104 14.43 31.63 20.65
C HIS A 104 15.47 31.59 21.80
N SER A 105 16.72 31.26 21.48
CA SER A 105 17.88 31.98 22.02
C SER A 105 19.12 31.70 21.19
N THR A 106 19.39 32.59 20.25
CA THR A 106 20.77 32.85 19.80
C THR A 106 21.54 33.45 20.96
N LYS A 107 22.66 32.84 21.35
CA LYS A 107 23.78 33.60 21.92
C LYS A 107 25.10 33.21 21.25
N SER A 108 25.56 34.11 20.41
CA SER A 108 26.98 34.40 20.18
C SER A 108 27.68 34.81 21.47
N GLY A 109 28.96 34.48 21.58
CA GLY A 109 29.98 35.25 22.31
C GLY A 109 30.15 34.89 23.77
#